data_AF-A0A7M3W4H2-F1
#
_entry.id   AF-A0A7M3W4H2-F1
#
_cell.length_a   1.000
_cell.length_b   1.000
_cell.length_c   1.000
_cell.angle_alpha   90.00
_cell.angle_beta   90.00
_cell.angle_gamma   90.00
#
_symmetry.space_group_name_H-M   'P 1'
#
loop_
_entity.id
_entity.type
_entity.pdbx_description
1 polymer ?
#
loop_
_entity_poly.entity_id
_entity_poly.type
_entity_poly.pdbx_seq_one_letter_code
_entity_poly.pdbx_strand_id
1 'polypeptide(L)'
;MAEDERPRIGLITGLQAGGFIGLFLGFSLAVVSALTEPEALGRLVRLMCLTPVICAILLGPFLGFRRAPIVSNIDPIHEIRARLEPFNEGQGKWRVLSHVRSDGRAVRIDLHNSTQPLTIVASTLELAEDYPVRYIVGRGEARSRDPELRGKVLAYIEENVMLNRRRRTASSVEVLPPSVLEHMVATHRMHRRLFYLLPIILFFAWLEMR
;
A
#
# COMPACT_ATOMS: atom_id res chain seq x y z
N MET A 1 -7.93 -27.13 -2.77
CA MET A 1 -7.30 -26.77 -1.48
C MET A 1 -8.04 -25.56 -0.97
N ALA A 2 -8.67 -25.65 0.20
CA ALA A 2 -9.26 -24.46 0.83
C ALA A 2 -8.11 -23.52 1.17
N GLU A 3 -8.07 -22.33 0.56
CA GLU A 3 -7.20 -21.26 1.04
C GLU A 3 -7.60 -20.98 2.49
N ASP A 4 -6.68 -21.21 3.42
CA ASP A 4 -6.90 -20.92 4.83
C ASP A 4 -7.30 -19.45 4.97
N GLU A 5 -8.55 -19.21 5.37
CA GLU A 5 -9.07 -17.85 5.49
C GLU A 5 -8.27 -17.11 6.57
N ARG A 6 -7.51 -16.09 6.14
CA ARG A 6 -6.61 -15.32 7.01
C ARG A 6 -7.29 -14.80 8.27
N PRO A 7 -6.56 -14.70 9.40
CA PRO A 7 -7.09 -14.23 10.65
C PRO A 7 -7.59 -12.79 10.54
N ARG A 8 -8.69 -12.51 11.23
CA ARG A 8 -9.20 -11.15 11.40
C ARG A 8 -8.19 -10.33 12.20
N ILE A 9 -8.14 -9.02 11.96
CA ILE A 9 -7.23 -8.10 12.66
C ILE A 9 -7.48 -8.13 14.17
N GLY A 10 -8.71 -8.43 14.58
CA GLY A 10 -9.06 -8.71 15.96
C GLY A 10 -9.67 -7.51 16.65
N LEU A 11 -10.36 -7.80 17.76
CA LEU A 11 -11.17 -6.83 18.49
C LEU A 11 -10.32 -5.68 19.05
N ILE A 12 -9.12 -5.97 19.57
CA ILE A 12 -8.25 -4.95 20.18
C ILE A 12 -7.89 -3.85 19.18
N THR A 13 -7.38 -4.22 18.01
CA THR A 13 -7.03 -3.25 16.96
C THR A 13 -8.27 -2.54 16.41
N GLY A 14 -9.41 -3.24 16.35
CA GLY A 14 -10.70 -2.64 16.03
C GLY A 14 -11.08 -1.54 17.02
N LEU A 15 -11.07 -1.84 18.32
CA LEU A 15 -11.36 -0.88 19.40
C LEU A 15 -10.40 0.32 19.37
N GLN A 16 -9.10 0.09 19.16
CA GLN A 16 -8.11 1.16 19.00
C GLN A 16 -8.44 2.08 17.81
N ALA A 17 -8.76 1.49 16.65
CA ALA A 17 -9.13 2.27 15.47
C ALA A 17 -10.44 3.05 15.68
N GLY A 18 -11.44 2.44 16.31
CA GLY A 18 -12.70 3.12 16.65
C GLY A 18 -12.49 4.27 17.64
N GLY A 19 -11.65 4.07 18.64
CA GLY A 19 -11.27 5.12 19.60
C GLY A 19 -10.52 6.27 18.94
N PHE A 20 -9.59 5.98 18.02
CA PHE A 20 -8.86 7.00 17.27
C PHE A 20 -9.77 7.85 16.39
N ILE A 21 -10.74 7.23 15.70
CA ILE A 21 -11.76 7.96 14.92
C ILE A 21 -12.61 8.83 15.86
N GLY A 22 -13.03 8.29 17.01
CA GLY A 22 -13.81 9.04 17.99
C GLY A 22 -13.05 10.19 18.64
N LEU A 23 -11.72 10.10 18.76
CA LEU A 23 -10.88 11.21 19.22
C LEU A 23 -10.88 12.36 18.22
N PHE A 24 -10.73 12.07 16.92
CA PHE A 24 -10.84 13.11 15.90
C PHE A 24 -12.22 13.76 15.90
N LEU A 25 -13.28 12.95 15.94
CA LEU A 25 -14.66 13.46 15.97
C LEU A 25 -14.92 14.32 17.22
N GLY A 26 -14.55 13.80 18.40
CA GLY A 26 -14.71 14.50 19.66
C GLY A 26 -13.93 15.80 19.70
N PHE A 27 -12.72 15.83 19.12
CA PHE A 27 -11.90 17.04 19.01
C PHE A 27 -12.57 18.07 18.11
N SER A 28 -13.04 17.67 16.92
CA SER A 28 -13.74 18.57 16.02
C SER A 28 -15.00 19.17 16.66
N LEU A 29 -15.79 18.36 17.37
CA LEU A 29 -16.98 18.85 18.09
C LEU A 29 -16.60 19.76 19.26
N ALA A 30 -15.55 19.43 20.00
CA ALA A 30 -15.07 20.26 21.11
C ALA A 30 -14.57 21.62 20.61
N VAL A 31 -13.88 21.69 19.47
CA VAL A 31 -13.48 22.97 18.87
C VAL A 31 -14.70 23.81 18.51
N VAL A 32 -15.73 23.22 17.89
CA VAL A 32 -16.98 23.93 17.58
C VAL A 32 -17.66 24.43 18.87
N SER A 33 -17.80 23.56 19.87
CA SER A 33 -18.39 23.91 21.17
C SER A 33 -17.62 25.02 21.89
N ALA A 34 -16.29 25.04 21.82
CA ALA A 34 -15.47 26.07 22.46
C ALA A 34 -15.65 27.44 21.78
N LEU A 35 -15.91 27.45 20.47
CA LEU A 35 -16.15 28.67 19.71
C LEU A 35 -17.57 29.20 19.90
N THR A 36 -18.55 28.34 20.15
CA THR A 36 -19.95 28.76 20.37
C THR A 36 -20.23 29.13 21.82
N GLU A 37 -19.75 28.36 22.79
CA GLU A 37 -19.97 28.60 24.23
C GLU A 37 -18.72 28.24 25.04
N PRO A 38 -17.77 29.19 25.20
CA PRO A 38 -16.46 28.93 25.79
C PRO A 38 -16.51 28.56 27.28
N GLU A 39 -17.57 28.96 27.99
CA GLU A 39 -17.72 28.71 29.44
C GLU A 39 -18.16 27.27 29.76
N ALA A 40 -18.61 26.50 28.75
CA ALA A 40 -19.12 25.14 28.90
C ALA A 40 -18.01 24.07 29.00
N LEU A 41 -17.05 24.25 29.91
CA LEU A 41 -15.90 23.35 30.10
C LEU A 41 -16.30 21.88 30.31
N GLY A 42 -17.38 21.63 31.04
CA GLY A 42 -17.91 20.27 31.25
C GLY A 42 -18.42 19.60 29.96
N ARG A 43 -18.87 20.37 28.97
CA ARG A 43 -19.25 19.83 27.64
C ARG A 43 -18.00 19.48 26.83
N LEU A 44 -16.97 20.34 26.85
CA LEU A 44 -15.69 20.07 26.19
C LEU A 44 -15.05 18.76 26.67
N VAL A 45 -14.98 18.57 28.00
CA VAL A 45 -14.44 17.35 28.59
C VAL A 45 -15.25 16.13 28.17
N ARG A 46 -16.58 16.21 28.15
CA ARG A 46 -17.45 15.12 27.70
C ARG A 46 -17.23 14.77 26.24
N LEU A 47 -17.17 15.76 25.35
CA LEU A 47 -16.90 15.55 23.93
C LEU A 47 -15.53 14.90 23.71
N MET A 48 -14.54 15.28 24.50
CA MET A 48 -13.18 14.75 24.34
C MET A 48 -12.97 13.37 24.96
N CYS A 49 -13.64 13.06 26.06
CA CYS A 49 -13.43 11.80 26.78
C CYS A 49 -14.46 10.72 26.43
N LEU A 50 -15.73 11.07 26.21
CA LEU A 50 -16.78 10.08 25.94
C LEU A 50 -16.85 9.67 24.47
N THR A 51 -16.65 10.61 23.55
CA THR A 51 -16.72 10.33 22.10
C THR A 51 -15.74 9.23 21.65
N PRO A 52 -14.46 9.23 22.07
CA PRO A 52 -13.54 8.12 21.78
C PRO A 52 -14.05 6.78 22.31
N VAL A 53 -14.59 6.73 23.52
CA VAL A 53 -15.09 5.50 24.16
C VAL A 53 -16.31 4.97 23.41
N ILE A 54 -17.26 5.84 23.10
CA ILE A 54 -18.48 5.48 22.35
C ILE A 54 -18.13 4.97 20.96
N CYS A 55 -17.25 5.68 20.24
CA CYS A 55 -16.81 5.24 18.91
C CYS A 55 -15.98 3.95 18.96
N ALA A 56 -15.15 3.74 19.99
CA ALA A 56 -14.44 2.48 20.18
C ALA A 56 -15.43 1.32 20.33
N ILE A 57 -16.46 1.46 21.16
CA ILE A 57 -17.46 0.40 21.40
C ILE A 57 -18.33 0.14 20.16
N LEU A 58 -18.79 1.20 19.47
CA LEU A 58 -19.69 1.06 18.33
C LEU A 58 -18.95 0.65 17.04
N LEU A 59 -17.83 1.28 16.74
CA LEU A 59 -17.08 1.03 15.50
C LEU A 59 -16.07 -0.10 15.66
N GLY A 60 -15.55 -0.33 16.86
CA GLY A 60 -14.46 -1.27 17.09
C GLY A 60 -14.75 -2.71 16.69
N PRO A 61 -15.91 -3.31 17.04
CA PRO A 61 -16.27 -4.65 16.59
C PRO A 61 -16.35 -4.75 15.06
N PHE A 62 -16.89 -3.72 14.40
CA PHE A 62 -16.99 -3.68 12.93
C PHE A 62 -15.62 -3.55 12.26
N LEU A 63 -14.75 -2.70 12.82
CA LEU A 63 -13.39 -2.48 12.34
C LEU A 63 -12.46 -3.67 12.64
N GLY A 64 -12.70 -4.41 13.72
CA GLY A 64 -11.92 -5.59 14.13
C GLY A 64 -12.28 -6.86 13.36
N PHE A 65 -13.48 -6.92 12.78
CA PHE A 65 -13.94 -8.07 11.98
C PHE A 65 -13.23 -8.17 10.61
N ARG A 66 -12.52 -7.12 10.20
CA ARG A 66 -11.80 -7.08 8.92
C ARG A 66 -10.60 -8.03 8.92
N ARG A 67 -10.18 -8.48 7.73
CA ARG A 67 -8.95 -9.25 7.54
C ARG A 67 -7.78 -8.31 7.28
N ALA A 68 -6.60 -8.67 7.80
CA ALA A 68 -5.39 -7.91 7.52
C ALA A 68 -5.05 -8.03 6.01
N PRO A 69 -4.66 -6.94 5.35
CA PRO A 69 -4.09 -7.04 4.02
C PRO A 69 -2.78 -7.82 4.05
N ILE A 70 -2.45 -8.48 2.93
CA ILE A 70 -1.13 -9.05 2.75
C ILE A 70 -0.14 -7.92 2.57
N VAL A 71 0.76 -7.76 3.53
CA VAL A 71 2.00 -7.02 3.34
C VAL A 71 3.09 -7.93 3.89
N SER A 72 3.85 -8.56 3.00
CA SER A 72 5.09 -9.22 3.43
C SER A 72 6.03 -8.11 3.91
N ASN A 73 6.36 -8.12 5.20
CA ASN A 73 7.35 -7.21 5.79
C ASN A 73 8.78 -7.76 5.65
N ILE A 74 8.95 -8.94 5.04
CA ILE A 74 10.26 -9.57 4.84
C ILE A 74 10.83 -9.02 3.54
N ASP A 75 12.03 -8.43 3.62
CA ASP A 75 12.77 -8.00 2.44
C ASP A 75 13.28 -9.23 1.67
N PRO A 76 12.78 -9.49 0.46
CA PRO A 76 13.13 -10.68 -0.31
C PRO A 76 14.46 -10.53 -1.07
N ILE A 77 15.22 -9.46 -0.80
CA ILE A 77 16.46 -9.14 -1.49
C ILE A 77 17.43 -10.33 -1.56
N HIS A 78 17.55 -11.12 -0.49
CA HIS A 78 18.46 -12.26 -0.46
C HIS A 78 18.00 -13.39 -1.40
N GLU A 79 16.70 -13.67 -1.45
CA GLU A 79 16.12 -14.69 -2.33
C GLU A 79 16.25 -14.29 -3.80
N ILE A 80 15.92 -13.04 -4.14
CA ILE A 80 16.05 -12.53 -5.51
C ILE A 80 17.50 -12.57 -5.95
N ARG A 81 18.43 -12.18 -5.08
CA ARG A 81 19.86 -12.22 -5.39
C ARG A 81 20.33 -13.64 -5.65
N ALA A 82 19.96 -14.59 -4.80
CA ALA A 82 20.29 -16.00 -5.01
C ALA A 82 19.73 -16.54 -6.33
N ARG A 83 18.47 -16.20 -6.67
CA ARG A 83 17.84 -16.62 -7.92
C ARG A 83 18.52 -16.00 -9.15
N LEU A 84 19.01 -14.77 -9.02
CA LEU A 84 19.61 -14.04 -10.14
C LEU A 84 21.13 -14.24 -10.28
N GLU A 85 21.79 -14.85 -9.30
CA GLU A 85 23.23 -15.10 -9.29
C GLU A 85 23.76 -15.78 -10.57
N PRO A 86 23.04 -16.74 -11.20
CA PRO A 86 23.44 -17.34 -12.47
C PRO A 86 23.53 -16.38 -13.65
N PHE A 87 22.89 -15.20 -13.58
CA PHE A 87 22.91 -14.20 -14.66
C PHE A 87 24.06 -13.17 -14.52
N ASN A 88 25.00 -13.37 -13.60
CA ASN A 88 26.15 -12.48 -13.45
C ASN A 88 27.09 -12.51 -14.68
N GLU A 89 27.34 -11.36 -15.31
CA GLU A 89 28.07 -11.27 -16.58
C GLU A 89 29.53 -10.78 -16.46
N GLY A 90 30.01 -10.53 -15.23
CA GLY A 90 31.39 -10.08 -15.00
C GLY A 90 31.57 -8.55 -14.97
N GLN A 91 32.82 -8.08 -14.99
CA GLN A 91 33.15 -6.67 -14.68
C GLN A 91 32.64 -5.72 -15.77
N GLY A 92 32.06 -4.58 -15.36
CA GLY A 92 31.50 -3.58 -16.27
C GLY A 92 30.17 -3.97 -16.94
N LYS A 93 29.65 -5.18 -16.65
CA LYS A 93 28.37 -5.68 -17.14
C LYS A 93 27.37 -5.86 -16.00
N TRP A 94 26.21 -6.41 -16.32
CA TRP A 94 25.17 -6.70 -15.35
C TRP A 94 25.66 -7.65 -14.25
N ARG A 95 25.35 -7.29 -13.00
CA ARG A 95 25.65 -8.08 -11.81
C ARG A 95 24.59 -7.88 -10.75
N VAL A 96 24.23 -8.96 -10.09
CA VAL A 96 23.26 -9.02 -9.01
C VAL A 96 23.54 -7.97 -7.93
N LEU A 97 24.75 -7.93 -7.38
CA LEU A 97 25.06 -7.04 -6.25
C LEU A 97 25.00 -5.55 -6.58
N SER A 98 25.28 -5.15 -7.83
CA SER A 98 25.25 -3.74 -8.24
C SER A 98 23.90 -3.30 -8.80
N HIS A 99 23.20 -4.21 -9.49
CA HIS A 99 21.96 -3.92 -10.22
C HIS A 99 20.69 -4.33 -9.47
N VAL A 100 20.80 -5.13 -8.41
CA VAL A 100 19.66 -5.55 -7.58
C VAL A 100 19.77 -4.93 -6.19
N ARG A 101 18.83 -4.03 -5.87
CA ARG A 101 18.76 -3.30 -4.62
C ARG A 101 17.35 -3.34 -4.06
N SER A 102 17.22 -3.37 -2.73
CA SER A 102 15.95 -3.14 -2.08
C SER A 102 15.80 -1.65 -1.77
N ASP A 103 14.68 -1.07 -2.18
CA ASP A 103 14.30 0.30 -1.80
C ASP A 103 13.41 0.28 -0.52
N GLY A 104 13.33 -0.85 0.20
CA GLY A 104 12.48 -1.07 1.38
C GLY A 104 10.99 -1.27 1.07
N ARG A 105 10.51 -0.81 -0.08
CA ARG A 105 9.12 -0.99 -0.56
C ARG A 105 8.99 -2.00 -1.71
N ALA A 106 10.01 -2.06 -2.55
CA ALA A 106 10.07 -2.91 -3.73
C ALA A 106 11.52 -3.29 -3.97
N VAL A 107 11.75 -4.45 -4.58
CA VAL A 107 13.08 -4.80 -5.05
C VAL A 107 13.28 -4.24 -6.44
N ARG A 108 14.27 -3.36 -6.55
CA ARG A 108 14.70 -2.69 -7.75
C ARG A 108 15.71 -3.56 -8.48
N ILE A 109 15.38 -3.94 -9.71
CA ILE A 109 16.23 -4.69 -10.63
C ILE A 109 16.55 -3.78 -11.81
N ASP A 110 17.79 -3.32 -11.89
CA ASP A 110 18.25 -2.50 -13.01
C ASP A 110 18.65 -3.39 -14.18
N LEU A 111 17.99 -3.26 -15.34
CA LEU A 111 18.23 -4.15 -16.49
C LEU A 111 19.29 -3.60 -17.47
N HIS A 112 19.83 -2.40 -17.21
CA HIS A 112 20.88 -1.86 -18.08
C HIS A 112 22.15 -2.70 -18.02
N ASN A 113 22.89 -2.71 -19.13
CA ASN A 113 24.14 -3.47 -19.30
C ASN A 113 24.00 -5.00 -19.15
N SER A 114 22.77 -5.54 -19.20
CA SER A 114 22.53 -6.97 -19.33
C SER A 114 22.43 -7.38 -20.80
N THR A 115 23.00 -8.53 -21.11
CA THR A 115 22.82 -9.24 -22.38
C THR A 115 21.53 -10.07 -22.44
N GLN A 116 20.91 -10.34 -21.28
CA GLN A 116 19.72 -11.20 -21.15
C GLN A 116 18.62 -10.57 -20.28
N PRO A 117 18.16 -9.33 -20.57
CA PRO A 117 17.21 -8.61 -19.71
C PRO A 117 15.86 -9.33 -19.59
N LEU A 118 15.36 -9.96 -20.66
CA LEU A 118 14.07 -10.68 -20.65
C LEU A 118 14.14 -11.94 -19.78
N THR A 119 15.27 -12.65 -19.76
CA THR A 119 15.45 -13.84 -18.91
C THR A 119 15.47 -13.47 -17.43
N ILE A 120 16.09 -12.33 -17.09
CA ILE A 120 16.06 -11.76 -15.74
C ILE A 120 14.63 -11.40 -15.34
N VAL A 121 13.86 -10.78 -16.23
CA VAL A 121 12.44 -10.45 -15.97
C VAL A 121 11.64 -11.74 -15.77
N ALA A 122 11.75 -12.71 -16.68
CA ALA A 122 11.03 -13.98 -16.62
C ALA A 122 11.30 -14.73 -15.29
N SER A 123 12.57 -14.84 -14.88
CA SER A 123 12.96 -15.56 -13.66
C SER A 123 12.48 -14.88 -12.36
N THR A 124 12.20 -13.57 -12.40
CA THR A 124 11.78 -12.78 -11.24
C THR A 124 10.31 -12.41 -11.27
N LEU A 125 9.58 -12.73 -12.33
CA LEU A 125 8.17 -12.38 -12.44
C LEU A 125 7.31 -13.19 -11.47
N GLU A 126 7.64 -14.47 -11.27
CA GLU A 126 6.98 -15.33 -10.27
C GLU A 126 7.12 -14.77 -8.85
N LEU A 127 8.28 -14.21 -8.55
CA LEU A 127 8.55 -13.56 -7.27
C LEU A 127 7.67 -12.32 -7.05
N ALA A 128 7.16 -11.72 -8.13
CA ALA A 128 6.24 -10.58 -8.07
C ALA A 128 4.81 -10.97 -7.67
N GLU A 129 4.53 -12.26 -7.40
CA GLU A 129 3.30 -12.71 -6.73
C GLU A 129 3.31 -12.37 -5.24
N ASP A 130 4.48 -12.40 -4.60
CA ASP A 130 4.60 -12.23 -3.15
C ASP A 130 4.99 -10.80 -2.75
N TYR A 131 5.77 -10.11 -3.57
CA TYR A 131 6.28 -8.77 -3.26
C TYR A 131 6.44 -7.87 -4.49
N PRO A 132 6.49 -6.54 -4.31
CA PRO A 132 6.66 -5.62 -5.44
C PRO A 132 8.06 -5.73 -6.05
N VAL A 133 8.12 -5.91 -7.38
CA VAL A 133 9.37 -5.92 -8.15
C VAL A 133 9.35 -4.76 -9.14
N ARG A 134 10.42 -3.98 -9.16
CA ARG A 134 10.58 -2.81 -10.04
C ARG A 134 11.74 -3.00 -10.99
N TYR A 135 11.44 -3.08 -12.27
CA TYR A 135 12.42 -3.16 -13.35
C TYR A 135 12.80 -1.76 -13.85
N ILE A 136 14.09 -1.43 -13.81
CA ILE A 136 14.59 -0.18 -14.40
C ILE A 136 15.02 -0.47 -15.83
N VAL A 137 14.34 0.18 -16.77
CA VAL A 137 14.50 -0.03 -18.22
C VAL A 137 14.92 1.24 -18.95
N GLY A 138 15.02 2.35 -18.22
CA GLY A 138 15.30 3.66 -18.80
C GLY A 138 14.10 4.25 -19.55
N ARG A 139 14.35 5.37 -20.22
CA ARG A 139 13.32 6.16 -20.93
C ARG A 139 13.07 5.69 -22.36
N GLY A 140 13.92 4.81 -22.91
CA GLY A 140 13.83 4.39 -24.31
C GLY A 140 14.18 5.50 -25.32
N GLU A 141 15.01 6.47 -24.91
CA GLU A 141 15.45 7.54 -25.81
C GLU A 141 16.40 6.99 -26.89
N ALA A 142 16.31 7.51 -28.12
CA ALA A 142 17.13 7.03 -29.24
C ALA A 142 18.66 7.19 -29.03
N ARG A 143 19.06 8.05 -28.09
CA ARG A 143 20.46 8.28 -27.68
C ARG A 143 20.93 7.33 -26.58
N SER A 144 20.04 6.48 -26.06
CA SER A 144 20.38 5.46 -25.06
C SER A 144 21.28 4.38 -25.65
N ARG A 145 22.06 3.72 -24.79
CA ARG A 145 22.86 2.54 -25.17
C ARG A 145 22.00 1.37 -25.66
N ASP A 146 20.79 1.26 -25.11
CA ASP A 146 19.77 0.30 -25.54
C ASP A 146 18.39 0.99 -25.56
N PRO A 147 17.98 1.56 -26.71
CA PRO A 147 16.69 2.22 -26.85
C PRO A 147 15.51 1.25 -26.83
N GLU A 148 15.72 -0.01 -27.25
CA GLU A 148 14.67 -1.01 -27.42
C GLU A 148 14.31 -1.74 -26.12
N LEU A 149 15.21 -1.75 -25.14
CA LEU A 149 15.03 -2.41 -23.83
C LEU A 149 13.65 -2.16 -23.21
N ARG A 150 13.23 -0.90 -23.17
CA ARG A 150 11.94 -0.51 -22.59
C ARG A 150 10.77 -1.16 -23.32
N GLY A 151 10.78 -1.12 -24.66
CA GLY A 151 9.72 -1.71 -25.48
C GLY A 151 9.62 -3.22 -25.27
N LYS A 152 10.77 -3.93 -25.30
CA LYS A 152 10.85 -5.38 -25.13
C LYS A 152 10.34 -5.82 -23.74
N VAL A 153 10.81 -5.17 -22.68
CA VAL A 153 10.41 -5.50 -21.30
C VAL A 153 8.95 -5.16 -21.05
N LEU A 154 8.46 -4.02 -21.57
CA LEU A 154 7.05 -3.68 -21.49
C LEU A 154 6.20 -4.75 -22.17
N ALA A 155 6.45 -5.07 -23.44
CA ALA A 155 5.68 -6.08 -24.17
C ALA A 155 5.62 -7.41 -23.39
N TYR A 156 6.75 -7.89 -22.90
CA TYR A 156 6.82 -9.12 -22.10
C TYR A 156 5.97 -9.05 -20.82
N ILE A 157 6.07 -7.95 -20.04
CA ILE A 157 5.26 -7.77 -18.83
C ILE A 157 3.78 -7.63 -19.19
N GLU A 158 3.45 -7.03 -20.33
CA GLU A 158 2.06 -6.82 -20.75
C GLU A 158 1.35 -8.11 -21.15
N GLU A 159 2.09 -9.07 -21.71
CA GLU A 159 1.59 -10.41 -22.06
C GLU A 159 1.41 -11.30 -20.82
N ASN A 160 2.26 -11.14 -19.80
CA ASN A 160 2.30 -12.05 -18.64
C ASN A 160 1.62 -11.51 -17.37
N VAL A 161 1.33 -10.20 -17.29
CA VAL A 161 0.78 -9.56 -16.09
C VAL A 161 -0.49 -8.77 -16.37
N MET A 162 -1.51 -8.93 -15.51
CA MET A 162 -2.76 -8.17 -15.58
C MET A 162 -2.56 -6.64 -15.43
N LEU A 163 -3.45 -5.83 -16.01
CA LEU A 163 -3.28 -4.36 -16.09
C LEU A 163 -3.22 -3.67 -14.74
N ASN A 164 -4.09 -4.09 -13.83
CA ASN A 164 -4.18 -3.58 -12.46
C ASN A 164 -2.88 -3.78 -11.65
N ARG A 165 -2.08 -4.81 -11.95
CA ARG A 165 -0.82 -5.12 -11.24
C ARG A 165 0.38 -4.33 -11.77
N ARG A 166 0.24 -3.65 -12.91
CA ARG A 166 1.33 -2.94 -13.59
C ARG A 166 1.33 -1.46 -13.23
N ARG A 167 2.44 -0.94 -12.71
CA ARG A 167 2.68 0.51 -12.56
C ARG A 167 3.84 0.94 -13.44
N ARG A 168 3.56 1.83 -14.38
CA ARG A 168 4.57 2.34 -15.32
C ARG A 168 5.02 3.73 -14.88
N THR A 169 6.32 3.98 -14.95
CA THR A 169 6.89 5.33 -14.83
C THR A 169 7.69 5.65 -16.09
N ALA A 170 8.27 6.86 -16.14
CA ALA A 170 9.10 7.29 -17.25
C ALA A 170 10.34 6.40 -17.44
N SER A 171 10.91 5.80 -16.38
CA SER A 171 12.15 5.03 -16.45
C SER A 171 12.07 3.60 -15.93
N SER A 172 10.91 3.20 -15.40
CA SER A 172 10.73 1.88 -14.79
C SER A 172 9.34 1.30 -15.02
N VAL A 173 9.25 -0.01 -14.84
CA VAL A 173 8.00 -0.77 -14.81
C VAL A 173 8.00 -1.56 -13.52
N GLU A 174 6.94 -1.41 -12.73
CA GLU A 174 6.78 -2.05 -11.44
C GLU A 174 5.60 -3.02 -11.50
N VAL A 175 5.83 -4.24 -11.05
CA VAL A 175 4.84 -5.30 -10.93
C VAL A 175 4.50 -5.45 -9.46
N LEU A 176 3.21 -5.29 -9.16
CA LEU A 176 2.67 -5.41 -7.81
C LEU A 176 2.13 -6.81 -7.58
N PRO A 177 2.27 -7.35 -6.35
CA PRO A 177 1.63 -8.59 -5.98
C PRO A 177 0.10 -8.42 -5.93
N PRO A 178 -0.69 -9.48 -6.20
CA PRO A 178 -2.16 -9.43 -6.10
C PRO A 178 -2.63 -8.94 -4.72
N SER A 179 -1.86 -9.35 -3.72
CA SER A 179 -1.93 -9.03 -2.32
C SER A 179 -2.04 -7.51 -2.02
N VAL A 180 -1.27 -6.69 -2.74
CA VAL A 180 -1.29 -5.22 -2.63
C VAL A 180 -2.55 -4.64 -3.28
N LEU A 181 -3.06 -5.25 -4.34
CA LEU A 181 -4.31 -4.81 -4.96
C LEU A 181 -5.50 -5.07 -4.07
N GLU A 182 -5.58 -6.25 -3.45
CA GLU A 182 -6.61 -6.55 -2.45
C GLU A 182 -6.61 -5.52 -1.33
N HIS A 183 -5.42 -5.12 -0.86
CA HIS A 183 -5.29 -4.05 0.13
C HIS A 183 -5.85 -2.72 -0.39
N MET A 184 -5.47 -2.30 -1.59
CA MET A 184 -5.95 -1.05 -2.18
C MET A 184 -7.48 -1.05 -2.33
N VAL A 185 -8.06 -2.15 -2.81
CA VAL A 185 -9.51 -2.30 -2.97
C VAL A 185 -10.22 -2.27 -1.61
N ALA A 186 -9.68 -2.97 -0.61
CA ALA A 186 -10.22 -2.97 0.74
C ALA A 186 -10.20 -1.56 1.37
N THR A 187 -9.07 -0.85 1.24
CA THR A 187 -8.91 0.53 1.72
C THR A 187 -9.85 1.49 1.01
N HIS A 188 -9.99 1.39 -0.32
CA HIS A 188 -10.91 2.22 -1.08
C HIS A 188 -12.37 1.97 -0.68
N ARG A 189 -12.75 0.70 -0.48
CA ARG A 189 -14.08 0.32 0.00
C ARG A 189 -14.34 0.89 1.41
N MET A 190 -13.32 0.90 2.27
CA MET A 190 -13.40 1.49 3.61
C MET A 190 -13.60 3.00 3.53
N HIS A 191 -12.78 3.73 2.77
CA HIS A 191 -12.94 5.17 2.61
C HIS A 191 -14.35 5.51 2.09
N ARG A 192 -14.85 4.78 1.09
CA ARG A 192 -16.22 4.97 0.58
C ARG A 192 -17.28 4.77 1.67
N ARG A 193 -17.10 3.80 2.58
CA ARG A 193 -18.01 3.58 3.71
C ARG A 193 -17.92 4.68 4.76
N LEU A 194 -16.72 5.17 5.05
CA LEU A 194 -16.53 6.31 5.96
C LEU A 194 -17.19 7.58 5.42
N PHE A 195 -17.21 7.78 4.10
CA PHE A 195 -17.95 8.89 3.49
C PHE A 195 -19.45 8.86 3.80
N TYR A 196 -20.08 7.70 3.98
CA TYR A 196 -21.48 7.62 4.40
C TYR A 196 -21.72 8.09 5.84
N LEU A 197 -20.67 8.14 6.67
CA LEU A 197 -20.76 8.69 8.02
C LEU A 197 -20.65 10.22 8.03
N LEU A 198 -20.17 10.84 6.94
CA LEU A 198 -19.99 12.29 6.85
C LEU A 198 -21.28 13.08 7.10
N PRO A 199 -22.45 12.74 6.50
CA PRO A 199 -23.70 13.47 6.76
C PRO A 199 -24.16 13.35 8.21
N ILE A 200 -23.93 12.20 8.85
CA ILE A 200 -24.26 11.97 10.25
C ILE A 200 -23.39 12.86 11.14
N ILE A 201 -22.08 12.91 10.86
CA ILE A 201 -21.14 13.77 11.57
C ILE A 201 -21.52 15.26 11.39
N LEU A 202 -21.83 15.68 10.17
CA LEU A 202 -22.25 17.05 9.88
C LEU A 202 -23.57 17.41 10.57
N PHE A 203 -24.50 16.45 10.69
CA PHE A 203 -25.74 16.64 11.44
C PHE A 203 -25.48 16.87 12.93
N PHE A 204 -24.59 16.10 13.56
CA PHE A 204 -24.20 16.33 14.96
C PHE A 204 -23.48 17.66 15.15
N ALA A 205 -22.60 18.04 14.21
CA ALA A 205 -21.96 19.35 14.23
C ALA A 205 -22.98 20.49 14.11
N TRP A 206 -24.02 20.33 13.27
CA TRP A 206 -25.11 21.29 13.16
C TRP A 206 -25.94 21.39 14.44
N LEU A 207 -26.26 20.26 15.08
CA LEU A 207 -26.93 20.27 16.38
C LEU A 207 -26.12 21.00 17.45
N GLU A 208 -24.80 20.89 17.43
CA GLU A 208 -23.92 21.58 18.39
C GLU A 208 -23.84 23.10 18.13
N MET A 209 -24.12 23.55 16.90
CA MET A 209 -24.12 24.98 16.55
C MET A 209 -25.45 25.68 16.83
N ARG A 210 -26.49 24.95 17.23
CA ARG A 210 -27.84 25.47 17.44
C ARG A 210 -28.16 25.60 18.92
#